data_AF-T0XX96-F1
#
_entry.id   AF-T0XX96-F1
#
_cell.length_a   1.000
_cell.length_b   1.000
_cell.length_c   1.000
_cell.angle_alpha   90.00
_cell.angle_beta   90.00
_cell.angle_gamma   90.00
#
_symmetry.space_group_name_H-M   'P 1'
#
loop_
_entity.id
_entity.type
_entity.pdbx_description
1 polymer ?
#
loop_
_entity_poly.entity_id
_entity_poly.type
_entity_poly.pdbx_seq_one_letter_code
_entity_poly.pdbx_strand_id
1 'polypeptide(L)'
;FGLPKSHCLDAACVGKVDRIEGGNRPVLSIKATGRGSYQRTRLDSFGFPRGILTRKKAHFGFATGDLVRAVVTTGKKIGTYVGRLAVRASGSFNLQAGSGLVQGISHKVCRLLQRADGYGYSLATPNRKESAFLPGINGRAFHCAQRMIKEYIKKVGTGPHGVRDLERTEAAEAARLLLSGTATPAQTGALLLGLRLKGETGEEMGGFLDTLRALLPPPPLPSRIDLDIGDPYDGKRRSMSLVVPASLAAARSGLSIVLHGLSKVPVKQGPGVVDVWRSLGRPLSTPEDGKNPDGKESVRCLSQESFLPALARLLPLRQELGLRTLWNTVEKCVNPLKASAQIIGIFHEPVIEKLRLAMETKDDGRPRRILFVCGSEGGVDLHTHRSTLCYLLDPLRGPELHPVTIPPPPDNPGALPPPEENSGSLPFLREIVSDPSHPMSLHLKRQTALFLFASGRFSSFPEAEASLLPETFQELKETFSLPRSHS
;
A
#
# COMPACT_ATOMS: atom_id res chain seq x y z
N PHE A 1 -2.07 -14.82 28.87
CA PHE A 1 -1.56 -13.46 29.17
C PHE A 1 -2.11 -12.35 28.27
N GLY A 2 -2.74 -12.62 27.11
CA GLY A 2 -3.39 -11.55 26.31
C GLY A 2 -2.44 -10.47 25.80
N LEU A 3 -1.13 -10.76 25.76
CA LEU A 3 -0.10 -9.83 25.33
C LEU A 3 0.08 -9.89 23.80
N PRO A 4 0.55 -8.80 23.16
CA PRO A 4 0.92 -8.81 21.75
C PRO A 4 1.95 -9.90 21.46
N LYS A 5 1.72 -10.70 20.41
CA LYS A 5 2.61 -11.80 20.04
C LYS A 5 3.93 -11.23 19.53
N SER A 6 5.01 -11.47 20.26
CA SER A 6 6.36 -11.07 19.87
C SER A 6 7.37 -12.03 20.48
N HIS A 7 8.49 -12.26 19.79
CA HIS A 7 9.50 -13.22 20.27
C HIS A 7 10.02 -12.92 21.69
N CYS A 8 10.06 -11.66 22.11
CA CYS A 8 10.50 -11.28 23.45
C CYS A 8 9.42 -11.49 24.52
N LEU A 9 8.16 -11.17 24.24
CA LEU A 9 7.06 -11.38 25.18
C LEU A 9 6.69 -12.86 25.29
N ASP A 10 6.78 -13.60 24.19
CA ASP A 10 6.58 -15.05 24.18
C ASP A 10 7.65 -15.74 25.04
N ALA A 11 8.92 -15.34 24.91
CA ALA A 11 10.01 -15.84 25.75
C ALA A 11 9.82 -15.45 27.23
N ALA A 12 9.37 -14.22 27.50
CA ALA A 12 9.09 -13.77 28.86
C ALA A 12 7.91 -14.49 29.52
N CYS A 13 7.02 -15.11 28.73
CA CYS A 13 5.89 -15.91 29.19
C CYS A 13 6.22 -17.41 29.34
N VAL A 14 7.47 -17.84 29.16
CA VAL A 14 7.86 -19.23 29.37
C VAL A 14 7.99 -19.52 30.87
N GLY A 15 7.04 -20.27 31.42
CA GLY A 15 6.99 -20.67 32.84
C GLY A 15 5.79 -20.10 33.58
N LYS A 16 5.77 -20.21 34.91
CA LYS A 16 4.79 -19.51 35.75
C LYS A 16 5.19 -18.04 35.83
N VAL A 17 4.35 -17.17 35.27
CA VAL A 17 4.58 -15.72 35.22
C VAL A 17 3.33 -15.02 35.71
N ASP A 18 3.45 -14.27 36.80
CA ASP A 18 2.30 -13.59 37.41
C ASP A 18 2.02 -12.24 36.74
N ARG A 19 3.06 -11.49 36.36
CA ARG A 19 2.95 -10.17 35.72
C ARG A 19 4.23 -9.81 34.95
N ILE A 20 4.07 -9.09 33.83
CA ILE A 20 5.17 -8.49 33.06
C ILE A 20 4.94 -6.98 32.98
N GLU A 21 5.96 -6.18 33.30
CA GLU A 21 5.91 -4.72 33.25
C GLU A 21 6.96 -4.13 32.29
N GLY A 22 6.66 -2.98 31.67
CA GLY A 22 7.63 -2.26 30.83
C GLY A 22 7.81 -2.80 29.41
N GLY A 23 6.71 -3.18 28.73
CA GLY A 23 6.69 -3.80 27.39
C GLY A 23 7.25 -2.96 26.22
N ASN A 24 7.76 -1.75 26.46
CA ASN A 24 8.33 -0.88 25.42
C ASN A 24 9.83 -0.61 25.64
N ARG A 25 10.61 -1.64 25.96
CA ARG A 25 12.07 -1.55 26.14
C ARG A 25 12.82 -1.98 24.88
N PRO A 26 14.01 -1.41 24.60
CA PRO A 26 14.85 -1.87 23.50
C PRO A 26 15.14 -3.37 23.64
N VAL A 27 14.80 -4.14 22.61
CA VAL A 27 15.04 -5.59 22.58
C VAL A 27 16.36 -5.84 21.87
N LEU A 28 17.23 -6.64 22.49
CA LEU A 28 18.46 -7.10 21.85
C LEU A 28 18.11 -8.15 20.78
N SER A 29 18.27 -7.78 19.51
CA SER A 29 18.16 -8.71 18.39
C SER A 29 19.51 -9.39 18.17
N ILE A 30 19.50 -10.72 18.21
CA ILE A 30 20.67 -11.57 17.97
C ILE A 30 20.42 -12.37 16.69
N LYS A 31 21.25 -12.16 15.66
CA LYS A 31 21.17 -12.87 14.39
C LYS A 31 22.38 -13.76 14.19
N ALA A 32 22.20 -15.06 13.93
CA ALA A 32 23.29 -15.92 13.51
C ALA A 32 23.78 -15.52 12.10
N THR A 33 25.07 -15.21 11.95
CA THR A 33 25.70 -14.79 10.69
C THR A 33 26.65 -15.83 10.10
N GLY A 34 26.84 -16.96 10.78
CA GLY A 34 27.78 -18.02 10.39
C GLY A 34 29.26 -17.64 10.61
N ARG A 35 30.15 -18.63 10.49
CA ARG A 35 31.61 -18.49 10.75
C ARG A 35 32.47 -18.47 9.47
N GLY A 36 31.88 -18.07 8.35
CA GLY A 36 32.53 -18.08 7.03
C GLY A 36 32.56 -19.47 6.37
N SER A 37 33.34 -19.60 5.29
CA SER A 37 33.50 -20.85 4.54
C SER A 37 34.63 -21.72 5.12
N TYR A 38 34.42 -23.04 5.16
CA TYR A 38 35.46 -24.02 5.53
C TYR A 38 36.44 -24.31 4.39
N GLN A 39 36.21 -23.77 3.19
CA GLN A 39 37.08 -23.96 2.04
C GLN A 39 38.38 -23.16 2.21
N ARG A 40 39.52 -23.87 2.34
CA ARG A 40 40.85 -23.29 2.57
C ARG A 40 41.58 -22.89 1.29
N THR A 41 41.20 -23.48 0.17
CA THR A 41 41.81 -23.26 -1.14
C THR A 41 40.77 -22.64 -2.05
N ARG A 42 41.03 -21.42 -2.50
CA ARG A 42 40.20 -20.80 -3.54
C ARG A 42 40.52 -21.48 -4.85
N LEU A 43 39.50 -21.94 -5.55
CA LEU A 43 39.64 -22.51 -6.88
C LEU A 43 39.27 -21.46 -7.93
N ASP A 44 39.81 -21.57 -9.14
CA ASP A 44 39.27 -20.88 -10.30
C ASP A 44 37.99 -21.56 -10.82
N SER A 45 37.45 -21.05 -11.92
CA SER A 45 36.27 -21.60 -12.59
C SER A 45 36.45 -23.04 -13.11
N PHE A 46 37.68 -23.54 -13.18
CA PHE A 46 38.03 -24.86 -13.68
C PHE A 46 38.45 -25.82 -12.55
N GLY A 47 38.41 -25.37 -11.30
CA GLY A 47 38.76 -26.18 -10.13
C GLY A 47 40.24 -26.17 -9.76
N PHE A 48 41.07 -25.33 -10.37
CA PHE A 48 42.50 -25.22 -10.03
C PHE A 48 42.75 -24.24 -8.86
N PRO A 49 43.68 -24.54 -7.93
CA PRO A 49 44.03 -23.64 -6.84
C PRO A 49 44.51 -22.25 -7.30
N ARG A 50 43.74 -21.20 -6.98
CA ARG A 50 44.11 -19.78 -7.18
C ARG A 50 44.79 -19.14 -5.98
N GLY A 51 44.68 -19.74 -4.80
CA GLY A 51 45.31 -19.19 -3.60
C GLY A 51 44.93 -19.95 -2.33
N ILE A 52 45.85 -19.93 -1.38
CA ILE A 52 45.72 -20.60 -0.09
C ILE A 52 45.38 -19.55 0.96
N LEU A 53 44.27 -19.76 1.68
CA LEU A 53 43.90 -18.90 2.80
C LEU A 53 44.84 -19.16 4.00
N THR A 54 45.25 -18.09 4.66
CA THR A 54 46.22 -18.12 5.77
C THR A 54 45.74 -19.04 6.90
N ARG A 55 46.67 -19.78 7.53
CA ARG A 55 46.37 -20.60 8.72
C ARG A 55 46.06 -19.74 9.95
N LYS A 56 46.68 -18.57 10.05
CA LYS A 56 46.47 -17.63 11.15
C LYS A 56 45.22 -16.79 10.87
N LYS A 57 44.19 -16.97 11.70
CA LYS A 57 42.89 -16.28 11.57
C LYS A 57 42.86 -14.89 12.20
N ALA A 58 43.88 -14.55 12.98
CA ALA A 58 43.98 -13.27 13.68
C ALA A 58 45.35 -12.60 13.49
N HIS A 59 45.34 -11.30 13.25
CA HIS A 59 46.51 -10.45 13.11
C HIS A 59 46.30 -9.16 13.92
N PHE A 60 47.34 -8.70 14.62
CA PHE A 60 47.32 -7.48 15.43
C PHE A 60 46.13 -7.40 16.43
N GLY A 61 45.70 -8.54 16.98
CA GLY A 61 44.58 -8.61 17.92
C GLY A 61 43.18 -8.63 17.29
N PHE A 62 43.06 -8.63 15.96
CA PHE A 62 41.80 -8.67 15.22
C PHE A 62 41.69 -9.93 14.36
N ALA A 63 40.47 -10.40 14.13
CA ALA A 63 40.15 -11.50 13.21
C ALA A 63 39.22 -11.03 12.07
N THR A 64 39.25 -11.74 10.94
CA THR A 64 38.29 -11.49 9.86
C THR A 64 36.87 -11.78 10.34
N GLY A 65 35.98 -10.80 10.19
CA GLY A 65 34.62 -10.81 10.71
C GLY A 65 34.44 -10.03 12.01
N ASP A 66 35.51 -9.54 12.66
CA ASP A 66 35.38 -8.65 13.81
C ASP A 66 34.65 -7.37 13.38
N LEU A 67 33.70 -6.89 14.19
CA LEU A 67 33.10 -5.58 14.03
C LEU A 67 33.99 -4.56 14.72
N VAL A 68 34.42 -3.53 13.99
CA VAL A 68 35.32 -2.51 14.53
C VAL A 68 34.79 -1.11 14.21
N ARG A 69 35.16 -0.15 15.06
CA ARG A 69 35.10 1.28 14.77
C ARG A 69 36.50 1.74 14.42
N ALA A 70 36.69 2.28 13.23
CA ALA A 70 37.95 2.87 12.80
C ALA A 70 37.82 4.39 12.73
N VAL A 71 38.71 5.14 13.38
CA VAL A 71 38.73 6.61 13.34
C VAL A 71 40.02 7.07 12.68
N VAL A 72 39.93 7.50 11.42
CA VAL A 72 41.08 7.96 10.63
C VAL A 72 41.13 9.49 10.71
N THR A 73 42.20 10.02 11.32
CA THR A 73 42.38 11.46 11.54
C THR A 73 43.26 12.15 10.49
N THR A 74 44.00 11.39 9.67
CA THR A 74 44.94 11.93 8.68
C THR A 74 44.93 11.13 7.37
N GLY A 75 45.29 11.79 6.25
CA GLY A 75 45.42 11.17 4.92
C GLY A 75 44.16 11.23 4.04
N LYS A 76 44.14 10.45 2.94
CA LYS A 76 43.05 10.47 1.94
C LYS A 76 41.71 9.85 2.40
N LYS A 77 41.70 9.15 3.53
CA LYS A 77 40.55 8.35 4.02
C LYS A 77 40.06 8.84 5.39
N ILE A 78 40.11 10.16 5.62
CA ILE A 78 39.67 10.77 6.88
C ILE A 78 38.18 10.46 7.09
N GLY A 79 37.84 10.00 8.28
CA GLY A 79 36.47 9.63 8.62
C GLY A 79 36.38 8.61 9.75
N THR A 80 35.16 8.45 10.27
CA THR A 80 34.82 7.38 11.21
C THR A 80 34.02 6.31 10.48
N TYR A 81 34.50 5.08 10.54
CA TYR A 81 33.87 3.94 9.90
C TYR A 81 33.50 2.88 10.92
N VAL A 82 32.31 2.30 10.80
CA VAL A 82 31.87 1.16 11.59
C VAL A 82 31.49 0.05 10.63
N GLY A 83 32.15 -1.11 10.78
CA GLY A 83 31.99 -2.18 9.81
C GLY A 83 32.71 -3.47 10.18
N ARG A 84 32.45 -4.52 9.41
CA ARG A 84 33.10 -5.83 9.58
C ARG A 84 34.45 -5.81 8.87
N LEU A 85 35.47 -6.30 9.56
CA LEU A 85 36.86 -6.22 9.13
C LEU A 85 37.29 -7.49 8.38
N ALA A 86 38.12 -7.34 7.36
CA ALA A 86 38.93 -8.40 6.78
C ALA A 86 40.40 -8.10 7.06
N VAL A 87 41.03 -8.95 7.88
CA VAL A 87 42.40 -8.73 8.35
C VAL A 87 43.43 -9.16 7.31
N ARG A 88 44.61 -8.54 7.36
CA ARG A 88 45.78 -8.87 6.52
C ARG A 88 47.04 -8.89 7.39
N ALA A 89 48.00 -9.73 7.02
CA ALA A 89 49.28 -9.82 7.73
C ALA A 89 50.08 -8.50 7.71
N SER A 90 49.85 -7.63 6.72
CA SER A 90 50.48 -6.32 6.61
C SER A 90 50.01 -5.28 7.65
N GLY A 91 48.93 -5.57 8.40
CA GLY A 91 48.35 -4.61 9.36
C GLY A 91 47.53 -3.50 8.71
N SER A 92 47.30 -3.59 7.39
CA SER A 92 46.40 -2.74 6.61
C SER A 92 45.17 -3.54 6.21
N PHE A 93 44.03 -3.21 6.80
CA PHE A 93 42.80 -4.01 6.76
C PHE A 93 41.76 -3.45 5.79
N ASN A 94 40.83 -4.30 5.37
CA ASN A 94 39.67 -3.86 4.61
C ASN A 94 38.44 -3.87 5.51
N LEU A 95 37.62 -2.83 5.42
CA LEU A 95 36.44 -2.65 6.25
C LEU A 95 35.19 -2.57 5.36
N GLN A 96 34.23 -3.47 5.58
CA GLN A 96 32.91 -3.38 4.96
C GLN A 96 32.02 -2.51 5.86
N ALA A 97 31.93 -1.21 5.55
CA ALA A 97 31.07 -0.27 6.26
C ALA A 97 29.71 -0.12 5.55
N GLY A 98 28.74 0.51 6.22
CA GLY A 98 27.45 0.84 5.59
C GLY A 98 27.58 1.74 4.36
N SER A 99 28.63 2.57 4.30
CA SER A 99 28.96 3.43 3.17
C SER A 99 29.74 2.73 2.03
N GLY A 100 29.99 1.42 2.13
CA GLY A 100 30.75 0.64 1.15
C GLY A 100 32.06 0.06 1.68
N LEU A 101 32.83 -0.56 0.77
CA LEU A 101 34.11 -1.19 1.10
C LEU A 101 35.23 -0.16 1.18
N VAL A 102 35.82 0.00 2.37
CA VAL A 102 36.97 0.88 2.61
C VAL A 102 38.22 0.02 2.76
N GLN A 103 39.11 0.08 1.78
CA GLN A 103 40.32 -0.74 1.77
C GLN A 103 41.48 -0.04 2.47
N GLY A 104 42.42 -0.81 3.02
CA GLY A 104 43.72 -0.32 3.48
C GLY A 104 43.69 0.62 4.70
N ILE A 105 42.88 0.31 5.71
CA ILE A 105 42.80 1.00 7.00
C ILE A 105 43.81 0.39 7.98
N SER A 106 44.62 1.22 8.64
CA SER A 106 45.62 0.73 9.60
C SER A 106 44.96 0.08 10.83
N HIS A 107 45.48 -1.04 11.31
CA HIS A 107 45.00 -1.68 12.55
C HIS A 107 45.08 -0.77 13.77
N LYS A 108 46.02 0.19 13.79
CA LYS A 108 46.22 1.12 14.93
C LYS A 108 45.05 2.06 15.18
N VAL A 109 44.26 2.34 14.13
CA VAL A 109 43.09 3.21 14.22
C VAL A 109 41.79 2.44 14.46
N CYS A 110 41.86 1.11 14.54
CA CYS A 110 40.71 0.24 14.76
C CYS A 110 40.51 -0.01 16.25
N ARG A 111 39.27 0.13 16.72
CA ARG A 111 38.81 -0.33 18.03
C ARG A 111 37.79 -1.44 17.85
N LEU A 112 38.01 -2.57 18.50
CA LEU A 112 37.09 -3.70 18.49
C LEU A 112 35.76 -3.31 19.16
N LEU A 113 34.66 -3.56 18.48
CA LEU A 113 33.30 -3.43 19.03
C LEU A 113 32.69 -4.81 19.32
N GLN A 114 32.91 -5.78 18.44
CA GLN A 114 32.38 -7.14 18.58
C GLN A 114 33.32 -8.15 17.92
N ARG A 115 33.52 -9.30 18.55
CA ARG A 115 34.26 -10.42 17.95
C ARG A 115 33.46 -11.10 16.84
N ALA A 116 34.14 -11.79 15.95
CA ALA A 116 33.58 -12.73 14.98
C ALA A 116 33.05 -14.01 15.65
N ASP A 117 32.10 -13.87 16.58
CA ASP A 117 31.47 -14.97 17.34
C ASP A 117 30.45 -15.78 16.51
N GLY A 118 30.11 -15.27 15.32
CA GLY A 118 29.13 -15.85 14.41
C GLY A 118 27.73 -15.28 14.61
N TYR A 119 27.60 -14.20 15.36
CA TYR A 119 26.35 -13.48 15.57
C TYR A 119 26.47 -12.00 15.18
N GLY A 120 25.34 -11.37 14.91
CA GLY A 120 25.19 -9.92 14.81
C GLY A 120 24.23 -9.45 15.89
N TYR A 121 24.60 -8.40 16.61
CA TYR A 121 23.77 -7.81 17.66
C TYR A 121 23.27 -6.44 17.20
N SER A 122 21.99 -6.16 17.44
CA SER A 122 21.41 -4.82 17.25
C SER A 122 20.28 -4.59 18.25
N LEU A 123 20.15 -3.36 18.75
CA LEU A 123 19.01 -2.97 19.56
C LEU A 123 17.83 -2.58 18.65
N ALA A 124 16.69 -3.23 18.83
CA ALA A 124 15.44 -2.92 18.17
C ALA A 124 14.51 -2.19 19.17
N THR A 125 14.06 -0.99 18.84
CA THR A 125 13.04 -0.29 19.63
C THR A 125 11.66 -0.81 19.24
N PRO A 126 10.74 -1.11 20.18
CA PRO A 126 9.45 -1.75 19.85
C PRO A 126 8.50 -0.89 19.01
N ASN A 127 8.85 0.37 18.71
CA ASN A 127 8.00 1.29 17.96
C ASN A 127 8.60 1.74 16.61
N ARG A 128 9.48 0.93 16.02
CA ARG A 128 9.98 1.17 14.66
C ARG A 128 9.79 -0.07 13.81
N LYS A 129 8.66 -0.08 13.08
CA LYS A 129 8.43 -0.87 11.87
C LYS A 129 8.94 -2.31 12.00
N GLU A 130 8.08 -3.19 12.50
CA GLU A 130 8.08 -4.56 12.03
C GLU A 130 7.91 -4.51 10.51
N SER A 131 9.03 -4.51 9.80
CA SER A 131 9.09 -5.26 8.57
C SER A 131 8.54 -6.63 8.92
N ALA A 132 7.34 -6.92 8.43
CA ALA A 132 6.82 -8.27 8.32
C ALA A 132 7.84 -9.11 7.53
N PHE A 133 8.89 -9.56 8.21
CA PHE A 133 9.75 -10.64 7.78
C PHE A 133 9.05 -11.91 8.26
N LEU A 134 8.29 -12.49 7.35
CA LEU A 134 7.91 -13.90 7.44
C LEU A 134 9.17 -14.74 7.74
N PRO A 135 9.02 -15.85 8.49
CA PRO A 135 10.14 -16.63 8.97
C PRO A 135 11.04 -17.16 7.84
N GLY A 136 12.34 -16.93 7.98
CA GLY A 136 13.41 -17.77 7.42
C GLY A 136 13.34 -18.13 5.93
N ILE A 137 13.68 -17.20 5.04
CA ILE A 137 14.10 -17.56 3.67
C ILE A 137 15.64 -17.66 3.67
N ASN A 138 16.18 -18.89 3.75
CA ASN A 138 17.61 -19.17 3.54
C ASN A 138 18.11 -18.53 2.23
N GLY A 139 19.41 -18.18 2.11
CA GLY A 139 19.95 -17.59 0.86
C GLY A 139 19.63 -18.38 -0.41
N ARG A 140 19.48 -19.71 -0.32
CA ARG A 140 18.99 -20.57 -1.43
C ARG A 140 17.52 -20.33 -1.78
N ALA A 141 16.66 -20.12 -0.79
CA ALA A 141 15.24 -19.85 -0.99
C ALA A 141 15.01 -18.42 -1.55
N PHE A 142 15.88 -17.46 -1.21
CA PHE A 142 15.86 -16.13 -1.82
C PHE A 142 16.23 -16.20 -3.31
N HIS A 143 17.27 -16.96 -3.65
CA HIS A 143 17.62 -17.24 -5.05
C HIS A 143 16.54 -18.03 -5.80
N CYS A 144 15.86 -18.98 -5.13
CA CYS A 144 14.73 -19.72 -5.70
C CYS A 144 13.56 -18.78 -6.02
N ALA A 145 13.19 -17.91 -5.08
CA ALA A 145 12.13 -16.93 -5.28
C ALA A 145 12.45 -15.93 -6.40
N GLN A 146 13.68 -15.43 -6.47
CA GLN A 146 14.11 -14.59 -7.61
C GLN A 146 14.06 -15.34 -8.94
N ARG A 147 14.35 -16.65 -8.95
CA ARG A 147 14.20 -17.50 -10.14
C ARG A 147 12.73 -17.65 -10.54
N MET A 148 11.82 -17.83 -9.57
CA MET A 148 10.37 -17.92 -9.86
C MET A 148 9.84 -16.65 -10.52
N ILE A 149 10.19 -15.46 -10.01
CA ILE A 149 9.78 -14.20 -10.65
C ILE A 149 10.33 -14.09 -12.08
N LYS A 150 11.57 -14.53 -12.31
CA LYS A 150 12.14 -14.56 -13.66
C LYS A 150 11.29 -15.41 -14.61
N GLU A 151 10.73 -16.54 -14.16
CA GLU A 151 9.84 -17.35 -14.98
C GLU A 151 8.50 -16.65 -15.25
N TYR A 152 7.92 -15.93 -14.29
CA TYR A 152 6.72 -15.12 -14.55
C TYR A 152 6.99 -13.96 -15.51
N ILE A 153 8.14 -13.28 -15.38
CA ILE A 153 8.56 -12.23 -16.32
C ILE A 153 8.69 -12.80 -17.73
N LYS A 154 9.27 -14.00 -17.89
CA LYS A 154 9.35 -14.65 -19.21
C LYS A 154 7.96 -14.93 -19.77
N LYS A 155 7.01 -15.43 -18.96
CA LYS A 155 5.64 -15.71 -19.42
C LYS A 155 4.96 -14.45 -19.96
N VAL A 156 5.06 -13.32 -19.25
CA VAL A 156 4.33 -12.10 -19.63
C VAL A 156 5.10 -11.17 -20.58
N GLY A 157 6.43 -11.34 -20.68
CA GLY A 157 7.34 -10.40 -21.34
C GLY A 157 8.05 -10.94 -22.58
N THR A 158 7.79 -12.18 -22.99
CA THR A 158 8.23 -12.69 -24.30
C THR A 158 7.47 -12.01 -25.43
N GLY A 159 8.09 -11.93 -26.61
CA GLY A 159 7.49 -11.32 -27.81
C GLY A 159 6.17 -11.99 -28.25
N PRO A 160 5.54 -11.50 -29.34
CA PRO A 160 4.16 -11.81 -29.71
C PRO A 160 3.79 -13.30 -29.77
N HIS A 161 4.74 -14.19 -30.06
CA HIS A 161 4.52 -15.62 -30.21
C HIS A 161 4.81 -16.45 -28.94
N GLY A 162 5.35 -15.84 -27.88
CA GLY A 162 5.70 -16.54 -26.64
C GLY A 162 4.93 -16.08 -25.42
N VAL A 163 4.24 -14.94 -25.51
CA VAL A 163 3.50 -14.35 -24.40
C VAL A 163 2.38 -15.29 -23.93
N ARG A 164 2.27 -15.46 -22.61
CA ARG A 164 1.27 -16.30 -21.95
C ARG A 164 0.71 -15.55 -20.74
N ASP A 165 -0.60 -15.67 -20.54
CA ASP A 165 -1.25 -15.18 -19.34
C ASP A 165 -0.84 -16.00 -18.10
N LEU A 166 -0.72 -15.33 -16.95
CA LEU A 166 -0.56 -16.03 -15.69
C LEU A 166 -1.91 -16.59 -15.23
N GLU A 167 -1.89 -17.81 -14.72
CA GLU A 167 -3.03 -18.33 -13.98
C GLU A 167 -3.21 -17.55 -12.67
N ARG A 168 -4.42 -17.54 -12.10
CA ARG A 168 -4.71 -16.80 -10.86
C ARG A 168 -3.79 -17.17 -9.69
N THR A 169 -3.44 -18.45 -9.57
CA THR A 169 -2.51 -18.97 -8.56
C THR A 169 -1.10 -18.43 -8.78
N GLU A 170 -0.64 -18.40 -10.03
CA GLU A 170 0.65 -17.85 -10.44
C GLU A 170 0.71 -16.33 -10.21
N ALA A 171 -0.36 -15.62 -10.58
CA ALA A 171 -0.50 -14.18 -10.35
C ALA A 171 -0.50 -13.85 -8.84
N ALA A 172 -1.19 -14.66 -8.02
CA ALA A 172 -1.15 -14.52 -6.58
C ALA A 172 0.23 -14.79 -5.99
N GLU A 173 0.95 -15.80 -6.49
CA GLU A 173 2.33 -16.07 -6.08
C GLU A 173 3.27 -14.93 -6.46
N ALA A 174 3.17 -14.43 -7.70
CA ALA A 174 3.93 -13.28 -8.16
C ALA A 174 3.65 -12.05 -7.28
N ALA A 175 2.38 -11.75 -6.98
CA ALA A 175 2.01 -10.66 -6.09
C ALA A 175 2.64 -10.80 -4.69
N ARG A 176 2.63 -12.01 -4.10
CA ARG A 176 3.28 -12.29 -2.79
C ARG A 176 4.79 -12.02 -2.85
N LEU A 177 5.46 -12.44 -3.93
CA LEU A 177 6.90 -12.25 -4.11
C LEU A 177 7.28 -10.76 -4.24
N LEU A 178 6.42 -9.97 -4.90
CA LEU A 178 6.57 -8.52 -5.01
C LEU A 178 6.34 -7.83 -3.65
N LEU A 179 5.24 -8.15 -2.97
CA LEU A 179 4.84 -7.50 -1.70
C LEU A 179 5.74 -7.87 -0.51
N SER A 180 6.33 -9.07 -0.51
CA SER A 180 7.32 -9.50 0.49
C SER A 180 8.69 -8.83 0.32
N GLY A 181 8.93 -8.14 -0.80
CA GLY A 181 10.25 -7.56 -1.11
C GLY A 181 11.31 -8.59 -1.51
N THR A 182 10.88 -9.81 -1.87
CA THR A 182 11.79 -10.86 -2.36
C THR A 182 12.23 -10.58 -3.80
N ALA A 183 11.35 -9.95 -4.58
CA ALA A 183 11.62 -9.40 -5.89
C ALA A 183 12.63 -8.25 -5.83
N THR A 184 13.60 -8.21 -6.74
CA THR A 184 14.39 -6.98 -6.91
C THR A 184 13.52 -5.86 -7.52
N PRO A 185 13.91 -4.58 -7.37
CA PRO A 185 13.24 -3.48 -8.06
C PRO A 185 13.14 -3.68 -9.58
N ALA A 186 14.21 -4.15 -10.21
CA ALA A 186 14.23 -4.44 -11.65
C ALA A 186 13.23 -5.55 -12.03
N GLN A 187 13.15 -6.63 -11.24
CA GLN A 187 12.19 -7.71 -11.47
C GLN A 187 10.75 -7.25 -11.26
N THR A 188 10.50 -6.46 -10.22
CA THR A 188 9.19 -5.88 -9.93
C THR A 188 8.73 -4.99 -11.09
N GLY A 189 9.60 -4.07 -11.53
CA GLY A 189 9.32 -3.20 -12.67
C GLY A 189 9.08 -3.98 -13.96
N ALA A 190 9.93 -4.97 -14.25
CA ALA A 190 9.80 -5.80 -15.45
C ALA A 190 8.48 -6.58 -15.50
N LEU A 191 8.06 -7.19 -14.38
CA LEU A 191 6.81 -7.93 -14.32
C LEU A 191 5.61 -7.01 -14.51
N LEU A 192 5.58 -5.87 -13.80
CA LEU A 192 4.47 -4.91 -13.90
C LEU A 192 4.36 -4.29 -15.29
N LEU A 193 5.49 -4.00 -15.93
CA LEU A 193 5.52 -3.50 -17.31
C LEU A 193 5.09 -4.59 -18.31
N GLY A 194 5.56 -5.83 -18.14
CA GLY A 194 5.14 -6.95 -18.99
C GLY A 194 3.63 -7.19 -18.96
N LEU A 195 3.05 -7.23 -17.75
CA LEU A 195 1.60 -7.31 -17.56
C LEU A 195 0.86 -6.14 -18.25
N ARG A 196 1.37 -4.92 -18.09
CA ARG A 196 0.77 -3.71 -18.67
C ARG A 196 0.78 -3.71 -20.20
N LEU A 197 1.89 -4.13 -20.81
CA LEU A 197 2.06 -4.17 -22.27
C LEU A 197 1.27 -5.32 -22.91
N LYS A 198 1.24 -6.48 -22.26
CA LYS A 198 0.40 -7.62 -22.66
C LYS A 198 -1.10 -7.30 -22.55
N GLY A 199 -1.46 -6.53 -21.53
CA GLY A 199 -2.83 -6.36 -21.08
C GLY A 199 -3.18 -7.44 -20.06
N GLU A 200 -3.67 -7.00 -18.91
CA GLU A 200 -3.97 -7.90 -17.80
C GLU A 200 -5.30 -8.62 -18.02
N THR A 201 -5.38 -9.90 -17.62
CA THR A 201 -6.62 -10.69 -17.62
C THR A 201 -7.37 -10.60 -16.29
N GLY A 202 -8.63 -11.05 -16.27
CA GLY A 202 -9.41 -11.14 -15.02
C GLY A 202 -8.77 -12.07 -13.98
N GLU A 203 -8.20 -13.20 -14.42
CA GLU A 203 -7.48 -14.14 -13.54
C GLU A 203 -6.22 -13.52 -12.94
N GLU A 204 -5.45 -12.78 -13.73
CA GLU A 204 -4.26 -12.05 -13.25
C GLU A 204 -4.63 -10.98 -12.22
N MET A 205 -5.63 -10.15 -12.52
CA MET A 205 -6.16 -9.15 -11.58
C MET A 205 -6.69 -9.82 -10.31
N GLY A 206 -7.39 -10.94 -10.46
CA GLY A 206 -7.94 -11.73 -9.36
C GLY A 206 -6.86 -12.27 -8.43
N GLY A 207 -5.74 -12.78 -8.97
CA GLY A 207 -4.65 -13.32 -8.16
C GLY A 207 -3.95 -12.24 -7.32
N PHE A 208 -3.76 -11.05 -7.91
CA PHE A 208 -3.24 -9.90 -7.19
C PHE A 208 -4.23 -9.40 -6.13
N LEU A 209 -5.51 -9.29 -6.46
CA LEU A 209 -6.56 -8.88 -5.53
C LEU A 209 -6.69 -9.86 -4.34
N ASP A 210 -6.68 -11.17 -4.61
CA ASP A 210 -6.70 -12.21 -3.59
C ASP A 210 -5.54 -12.05 -2.61
N THR A 211 -4.36 -11.73 -3.13
CA THR A 211 -3.16 -11.53 -2.31
C THR A 211 -3.28 -10.28 -1.46
N LEU A 212 -3.81 -9.17 -1.99
CA LEU A 212 -4.07 -7.98 -1.20
C LEU A 212 -5.09 -8.25 -0.09
N ARG A 213 -6.20 -8.92 -0.41
CA ARG A 213 -7.25 -9.26 0.57
C ARG A 213 -6.75 -10.18 1.67
N ALA A 214 -5.84 -11.10 1.35
CA ALA A 214 -5.22 -12.01 2.33
C ALA A 214 -4.26 -11.30 3.30
N LEU A 215 -3.78 -10.10 2.96
CA LEU A 215 -2.89 -9.29 3.81
C LEU A 215 -3.63 -8.28 4.67
N LEU A 216 -4.95 -8.15 4.51
CA LEU A 216 -5.74 -7.21 5.29
C LEU A 216 -5.77 -7.62 6.77
N PRO A 217 -5.64 -6.65 7.69
CA PRO A 217 -5.93 -6.90 9.10
C PRO A 217 -7.41 -7.29 9.27
N PRO A 218 -7.75 -8.09 10.29
CA PRO A 218 -9.14 -8.41 10.58
C PRO A 218 -9.88 -7.11 10.95
N PRO A 219 -11.06 -6.84 10.37
CA PRO A 219 -11.83 -5.66 10.75
C PRO A 219 -12.30 -5.79 12.21
N PRO A 220 -12.50 -4.67 12.92
CA PRO A 220 -12.99 -4.71 14.29
C PRO A 220 -14.47 -5.09 14.27
N LEU A 221 -14.85 -6.08 15.07
CA LEU A 221 -16.24 -6.46 15.30
C LEU A 221 -16.88 -5.51 16.34
N PRO A 222 -18.17 -5.11 16.24
CA PRO A 222 -19.06 -5.13 15.08
C PRO A 222 -19.58 -3.71 14.75
N SER A 223 -19.13 -3.13 13.64
CA SER A 223 -19.91 -2.08 12.96
C SER A 223 -19.99 -2.45 11.49
N ARG A 224 -21.17 -2.90 11.04
CA ARG A 224 -21.43 -3.16 9.63
C ARG A 224 -21.22 -1.86 8.84
N ILE A 225 -20.37 -1.91 7.82
CA ILE A 225 -20.18 -0.81 6.87
C ILE A 225 -21.09 -1.05 5.67
N ASP A 226 -21.80 -0.03 5.21
CA ASP A 226 -22.75 -0.14 4.11
C ASP A 226 -22.06 -0.02 2.76
N LEU A 227 -21.16 0.96 2.61
CA LEU A 227 -20.53 1.28 1.32
C LEU A 227 -19.02 1.51 1.43
N ASP A 228 -18.27 0.83 0.56
CA ASP A 228 -16.85 1.09 0.28
C ASP A 228 -16.70 1.89 -1.02
N ILE A 229 -15.91 2.97 -0.98
CA ILE A 229 -15.69 3.84 -2.14
C ILE A 229 -14.27 3.66 -2.68
N GLY A 230 -14.17 2.88 -3.76
CA GLY A 230 -12.96 2.62 -4.53
C GLY A 230 -12.68 3.69 -5.58
N ASP A 231 -12.37 4.91 -5.14
CA ASP A 231 -11.90 5.99 -6.03
C ASP A 231 -10.41 5.80 -6.41
N PRO A 232 -9.95 6.26 -7.60
CA PRO A 232 -8.56 6.13 -8.03
C PRO A 232 -7.59 6.80 -7.07
N TYR A 233 -6.56 6.03 -6.69
CA TYR A 233 -5.54 6.49 -5.76
C TYR A 233 -4.61 7.54 -6.39
N ASP A 234 -4.57 7.62 -7.73
CA ASP A 234 -3.81 8.66 -8.44
C ASP A 234 -4.46 10.05 -8.39
N GLY A 235 -5.66 10.16 -7.81
CA GLY A 235 -6.36 11.41 -7.58
C GLY A 235 -6.84 12.08 -8.88
N LYS A 236 -7.12 13.37 -8.79
CA LYS A 236 -7.64 14.18 -9.90
C LYS A 236 -6.82 15.43 -10.15
N ARG A 237 -6.76 15.88 -11.40
CA ARG A 237 -6.03 17.09 -11.80
C ARG A 237 -6.85 18.07 -12.64
N ARG A 238 -7.89 17.59 -13.32
CA ARG A 238 -8.70 18.40 -14.25
C ARG A 238 -10.02 18.83 -13.65
N SER A 239 -10.53 18.07 -12.70
CA SER A 239 -11.78 18.34 -11.98
C SER A 239 -11.66 17.97 -10.52
N MET A 240 -12.16 18.81 -9.63
CA MET A 240 -12.23 18.53 -8.20
C MET A 240 -13.09 17.28 -7.92
N SER A 241 -12.81 16.59 -6.82
CA SER A 241 -13.62 15.45 -6.38
C SER A 241 -14.70 15.90 -5.39
N LEU A 242 -15.93 15.42 -5.62
CA LEU A 242 -17.07 15.58 -4.70
C LEU A 242 -17.26 14.34 -3.81
N VAL A 243 -16.36 13.36 -3.88
CA VAL A 243 -16.47 12.10 -3.12
C VAL A 243 -16.57 12.33 -1.62
N VAL A 244 -15.69 13.17 -1.06
CA VAL A 244 -15.71 13.47 0.38
C VAL A 244 -17.00 14.19 0.80
N PRO A 245 -17.38 15.35 0.25
CA PRO A 245 -18.62 16.03 0.66
C PRO A 245 -19.87 15.16 0.42
N ALA A 246 -19.94 14.41 -0.67
CA ALA A 246 -21.08 13.51 -0.94
C ALA A 246 -21.13 12.32 0.02
N SER A 247 -19.98 11.81 0.49
CA SER A 247 -19.94 10.75 1.49
C SER A 247 -20.42 11.25 2.85
N LEU A 248 -20.01 12.46 3.23
CA LEU A 248 -20.48 13.08 4.47
C LEU A 248 -21.99 13.34 4.41
N ALA A 249 -22.51 13.83 3.28
CA ALA A 249 -23.95 13.98 3.05
C ALA A 249 -24.71 12.65 3.15
N ALA A 250 -24.20 11.61 2.47
CA ALA A 250 -24.82 10.28 2.50
C ALA A 250 -24.83 9.65 3.90
N ALA A 251 -23.82 9.94 4.73
CA ALA A 251 -23.79 9.51 6.11
C ALA A 251 -24.87 10.16 6.99
N ARG A 252 -25.30 11.39 6.68
CA ARG A 252 -26.45 12.04 7.33
C ARG A 252 -27.77 11.35 6.99
N SER A 253 -27.86 10.70 5.83
CA SER A 253 -28.97 9.79 5.48
C SER A 253 -28.84 8.40 6.13
N GLY A 254 -27.89 8.22 7.05
CA GLY A 254 -27.72 7.00 7.84
C GLY A 254 -26.89 5.90 7.17
N LEU A 255 -26.07 6.21 6.17
CA LEU A 255 -25.08 5.26 5.63
C LEU A 255 -23.79 5.26 6.44
N SER A 256 -23.24 4.07 6.72
CA SER A 256 -21.84 3.93 7.11
C SER A 256 -20.94 3.70 5.90
N ILE A 257 -19.95 4.58 5.74
CA ILE A 257 -19.12 4.65 4.54
C ILE A 257 -17.65 4.49 4.92
N VAL A 258 -16.91 3.76 4.09
CA VAL A 258 -15.45 3.74 4.14
C VAL A 258 -14.87 4.34 2.86
N LEU A 259 -14.00 5.34 3.06
CA LEU A 259 -13.12 5.91 2.06
C LEU A 259 -11.73 5.35 2.27
N HIS A 260 -11.02 5.08 1.18
CA HIS A 260 -9.63 4.67 1.28
C HIS A 260 -8.81 5.22 0.11
N GLY A 261 -7.55 5.55 0.39
CA GLY A 261 -6.66 6.09 -0.63
C GLY A 261 -5.23 6.24 -0.17
N LEU A 262 -4.42 6.85 -1.01
CA LEU A 262 -3.05 7.24 -0.68
C LEU A 262 -2.75 8.58 -1.33
N SER A 263 -1.86 9.37 -0.73
CA SER A 263 -1.47 10.67 -1.26
C SER A 263 -0.44 10.51 -2.39
N LYS A 264 -0.57 11.32 -3.45
CA LYS A 264 0.44 11.47 -4.51
C LYS A 264 0.84 10.17 -5.22
N VAL A 265 -0.12 9.30 -5.51
CA VAL A 265 0.15 8.08 -6.30
C VAL A 265 0.28 8.41 -7.79
N PRO A 266 1.26 7.85 -8.51
CA PRO A 266 1.37 8.00 -9.96
C PRO A 266 0.21 7.31 -10.70
N VAL A 267 -0.15 7.76 -11.91
CA VAL A 267 0.57 8.73 -12.77
C VAL A 267 0.18 10.18 -12.54
N LYS A 268 -1.08 10.40 -12.13
CA LYS A 268 -1.62 11.75 -12.01
C LYS A 268 -1.11 12.44 -10.76
N GLN A 269 -0.83 11.78 -9.65
CA GLN A 269 -0.38 12.46 -8.41
C GLN A 269 -1.26 13.67 -8.04
N GLY A 270 -2.56 13.60 -8.33
CA GLY A 270 -3.53 14.62 -7.96
C GLY A 270 -3.98 14.44 -6.52
N PRO A 271 -4.64 15.43 -5.91
CA PRO A 271 -5.28 15.24 -4.61
C PRO A 271 -6.31 14.11 -4.69
N GLY A 272 -6.19 13.14 -3.79
CA GLY A 272 -7.14 12.04 -3.61
C GLY A 272 -8.05 12.25 -2.41
N VAL A 273 -8.93 11.28 -2.13
CA VAL A 273 -9.88 11.33 -1.00
C VAL A 273 -9.20 11.57 0.35
N VAL A 274 -8.00 11.01 0.56
CA VAL A 274 -7.21 11.18 1.80
C VAL A 274 -6.69 12.61 1.94
N ASP A 275 -6.31 13.25 0.84
CA ASP A 275 -5.79 14.63 0.86
C ASP A 275 -6.91 15.63 1.17
N VAL A 276 -8.10 15.43 0.57
CA VAL A 276 -9.29 16.22 0.86
C VAL A 276 -9.74 16.01 2.30
N TRP A 277 -9.77 14.76 2.79
CA TRP A 277 -10.13 14.44 4.17
C TRP A 277 -9.22 15.12 5.19
N ARG A 278 -7.90 15.04 5.00
CA ARG A 278 -6.91 15.72 5.86
C ARG A 278 -7.04 17.23 5.81
N SER A 279 -7.39 17.79 4.65
CA SER A 279 -7.59 19.23 4.51
C SER A 279 -8.74 19.74 5.39
N LEU A 280 -9.75 18.91 5.68
CA LEU A 280 -10.82 19.21 6.64
C LEU A 280 -10.36 19.14 8.11
N GLY A 281 -9.09 18.86 8.40
CA GLY A 281 -8.56 18.72 9.76
C GLY A 281 -9.02 17.45 10.47
N ARG A 282 -9.55 16.46 9.72
CA ARG A 282 -10.11 15.23 10.29
C ARG A 282 -9.06 14.13 10.40
N PRO A 283 -9.03 13.38 11.52
CA PRO A 283 -8.10 12.27 11.69
C PRO A 283 -8.44 11.14 10.71
N LEU A 284 -7.41 10.40 10.28
CA LEU A 284 -7.60 9.16 9.53
C LEU A 284 -7.91 8.02 10.49
N SER A 285 -8.75 7.10 10.04
CA SER A 285 -9.01 5.85 10.74
C SER A 285 -7.97 4.79 10.37
N THR A 286 -7.78 3.82 11.25
CA THR A 286 -7.10 2.55 10.98
C THR A 286 -8.11 1.40 10.92
N PRO A 287 -7.75 0.27 10.29
CA PRO A 287 -8.62 -0.91 10.29
C PRO A 287 -8.89 -1.49 11.68
N GLU A 288 -8.06 -1.20 12.67
CA GLU A 288 -8.19 -1.77 14.01
C GLU A 288 -9.09 -0.91 14.91
N ASP A 289 -9.46 0.29 14.45
CA ASP A 289 -10.28 1.23 15.19
C ASP A 289 -11.68 0.66 15.46
N GLY A 290 -11.93 0.26 16.71
CA GLY A 290 -13.24 -0.25 17.16
C GLY A 290 -14.37 0.79 17.09
N LYS A 291 -14.04 2.08 17.11
CA LYS A 291 -14.97 3.20 16.92
C LYS A 291 -14.37 4.18 15.92
N ASN A 292 -15.22 4.91 15.19
CA ASN A 292 -14.74 5.99 14.33
C ASN A 292 -14.01 7.04 15.19
N PRO A 293 -12.72 7.37 14.91
CA PRO A 293 -11.99 8.41 15.65
C PRO A 293 -12.69 9.78 15.63
N ASP A 294 -13.45 10.07 14.58
CA ASP A 294 -14.20 11.31 14.46
C ASP A 294 -15.44 11.35 15.37
N GLY A 295 -15.96 10.18 15.79
CA GLY A 295 -17.06 10.02 16.77
C GLY A 295 -18.42 10.61 16.38
N LYS A 296 -18.46 11.52 15.40
CA LYS A 296 -19.62 12.35 15.01
C LYS A 296 -20.31 11.86 13.74
N GLU A 297 -19.57 11.25 12.81
CA GLU A 297 -20.11 10.82 11.51
C GLU A 297 -19.81 9.35 11.23
N SER A 298 -20.63 8.71 10.41
CA SER A 298 -20.49 7.28 10.05
C SER A 298 -19.49 7.03 8.90
N VAL A 299 -18.67 8.04 8.55
CA VAL A 299 -17.65 7.97 7.49
C VAL A 299 -16.26 7.75 8.08
N ARG A 300 -15.58 6.69 7.66
CA ARG A 300 -14.17 6.41 8.01
C ARG A 300 -13.28 6.65 6.79
N CYS A 301 -12.15 7.32 6.97
CA CYS A 301 -11.18 7.52 5.90
C CYS A 301 -9.85 6.85 6.26
N LEU A 302 -9.43 5.85 5.48
CA LEU A 302 -8.22 5.07 5.72
C LEU A 302 -7.13 5.43 4.72
N SER A 303 -5.88 5.53 5.20
CA SER A 303 -4.72 5.50 4.30
C SER A 303 -4.37 4.06 3.95
N GLN A 304 -4.00 3.80 2.69
CA GLN A 304 -3.49 2.49 2.24
C GLN A 304 -2.37 1.96 3.12
N GLU A 305 -1.49 2.85 3.59
CA GLU A 305 -0.36 2.50 4.45
C GLU A 305 -0.80 1.78 5.74
N SER A 306 -2.00 2.10 6.25
CA SER A 306 -2.54 1.52 7.48
C SER A 306 -3.02 0.08 7.33
N PHE A 307 -3.44 -0.34 6.12
CA PHE A 307 -4.06 -1.67 5.90
C PHE A 307 -3.33 -2.54 4.88
N LEU A 308 -2.49 -1.95 4.03
CA LEU A 308 -1.62 -2.62 3.06
C LEU A 308 -0.22 -1.97 3.04
N PRO A 309 0.53 -1.97 4.17
CA PRO A 309 1.86 -1.38 4.23
C PRO A 309 2.84 -2.03 3.23
N ALA A 310 2.62 -3.29 2.85
CA ALA A 310 3.43 -3.97 1.85
C ALA A 310 3.30 -3.38 0.45
N LEU A 311 2.10 -2.97 0.06
CA LEU A 311 1.86 -2.32 -1.23
C LEU A 311 2.39 -0.88 -1.21
N ALA A 312 2.20 -0.16 -0.11
CA ALA A 312 2.69 1.21 0.03
C ALA A 312 4.23 1.31 -0.08
N ARG A 313 4.98 0.29 0.36
CA ARG A 313 6.45 0.22 0.16
C ARG A 313 6.88 0.23 -1.31
N LEU A 314 5.99 -0.13 -2.24
CA LEU A 314 6.27 -0.09 -3.68
C LEU A 314 6.07 1.31 -4.28
N LEU A 315 5.60 2.30 -3.51
CA LEU A 315 5.34 3.65 -4.02
C LEU A 315 6.57 4.30 -4.69
N PRO A 316 7.80 4.25 -4.14
CA PRO A 316 8.98 4.81 -4.82
C PRO A 316 9.22 4.16 -6.19
N LEU A 317 9.09 2.84 -6.29
CA LEU A 317 9.21 2.13 -7.56
C LEU A 317 8.09 2.51 -8.53
N ARG A 318 6.85 2.68 -8.05
CA ARG A 318 5.73 3.14 -8.88
C ARG A 318 5.99 4.56 -9.42
N GLN A 319 6.62 5.42 -8.62
CA GLN A 319 7.02 6.77 -9.02
C GLN A 319 8.11 6.73 -10.09
N GLU A 320 9.12 5.87 -9.93
CA GLU A 320 10.17 5.65 -10.94
C GLU A 320 9.61 5.11 -12.26
N LEU A 321 8.64 4.18 -12.21
CA LEU A 321 7.98 3.67 -13.41
C LEU A 321 7.18 4.74 -14.15
N GLY A 322 6.57 5.69 -13.43
CA GLY A 322 5.85 6.82 -14.04
C GLY A 322 4.63 6.45 -14.88
N LEU A 323 4.12 5.22 -14.76
CA LEU A 323 3.02 4.68 -15.57
C LEU A 323 1.99 3.94 -14.70
N ARG A 324 0.77 3.80 -15.22
CA ARG A 324 -0.28 3.02 -14.56
C ARG A 324 0.03 1.53 -14.69
N THR A 325 -0.01 0.82 -13.57
CA THR A 325 0.17 -0.64 -13.51
C THR A 325 -1.11 -1.30 -13.02
N LEU A 326 -1.19 -2.65 -13.02
CA LEU A 326 -2.36 -3.34 -12.49
C LEU A 326 -2.68 -2.95 -11.04
N TRP A 327 -1.71 -2.52 -10.23
CA TRP A 327 -1.94 -2.03 -8.86
C TRP A 327 -3.00 -0.94 -8.82
N ASN A 328 -2.94 0.02 -9.74
CA ASN A 328 -3.92 1.12 -9.83
C ASN A 328 -5.35 0.64 -10.12
N THR A 329 -5.50 -0.55 -10.70
CA THR A 329 -6.79 -1.16 -11.01
C THR A 329 -7.29 -2.03 -9.87
N VAL A 330 -6.43 -2.84 -9.23
CA VAL A 330 -6.87 -3.79 -8.20
C VAL A 330 -6.92 -3.19 -6.79
N GLU A 331 -6.13 -2.15 -6.50
CA GLU A 331 -6.03 -1.58 -5.13
C GLU A 331 -7.32 -0.89 -4.67
N LYS A 332 -8.14 -0.42 -5.61
CA LYS A 332 -9.47 0.15 -5.35
C LYS A 332 -10.55 -0.91 -5.07
N CYS A 333 -10.30 -2.18 -5.37
CA CYS A 333 -11.28 -3.27 -5.22
C CYS A 333 -11.14 -4.04 -3.90
N VAL A 334 -10.25 -3.59 -3.02
CA VAL A 334 -9.80 -4.34 -1.83
C VAL A 334 -10.89 -4.48 -0.77
N ASN A 335 -11.73 -3.46 -0.57
CA ASN A 335 -12.77 -3.42 0.47
C ASN A 335 -12.20 -3.77 1.87
N PRO A 336 -11.37 -2.88 2.45
CA PRO A 336 -10.57 -3.16 3.66
C PRO A 336 -11.42 -3.46 4.89
N LEU A 337 -12.63 -2.91 5.00
CA LEU A 337 -13.52 -3.10 6.17
C LEU A 337 -14.70 -4.05 5.90
N LYS A 338 -14.68 -4.80 4.79
CA LYS A 338 -15.77 -5.72 4.40
C LYS A 338 -17.15 -5.04 4.34
N ALA A 339 -17.22 -3.86 3.74
CA ALA A 339 -18.48 -3.17 3.47
C ALA A 339 -19.44 -4.01 2.64
N SER A 340 -20.74 -3.77 2.82
CA SER A 340 -21.81 -4.55 2.20
C SER A 340 -21.98 -4.29 0.70
N ALA A 341 -21.60 -3.11 0.25
CA ALA A 341 -21.57 -2.73 -1.15
C ALA A 341 -20.28 -1.98 -1.46
N GLN A 342 -19.92 -1.93 -2.74
CA GLN A 342 -18.74 -1.21 -3.22
C GLN A 342 -19.08 -0.37 -4.45
N ILE A 343 -18.54 0.83 -4.54
CA ILE A 343 -18.58 1.66 -5.75
C ILE A 343 -17.15 1.86 -6.25
N ILE A 344 -16.90 1.62 -7.54
CA ILE A 344 -15.53 1.55 -8.08
C ILE A 344 -15.43 2.43 -9.32
N GLY A 345 -14.56 3.45 -9.24
CA GLY A 345 -14.27 4.33 -10.39
C GLY A 345 -13.40 3.60 -11.41
N ILE A 346 -13.76 3.64 -12.69
CA ILE A 346 -13.04 2.97 -13.79
C ILE A 346 -12.79 3.93 -14.94
N PHE A 347 -11.68 3.72 -15.65
CA PHE A 347 -11.28 4.63 -16.72
C PHE A 347 -11.94 4.30 -18.07
N HIS A 348 -12.28 3.04 -18.32
CA HIS A 348 -12.85 2.58 -19.58
C HIS A 348 -13.64 1.28 -19.36
N GLU A 349 -14.71 1.09 -20.12
CA GLU A 349 -15.65 -0.02 -20.00
C GLU A 349 -15.03 -1.43 -20.18
N PRO A 350 -14.06 -1.67 -21.07
CA PRO A 350 -13.46 -3.01 -21.23
C PRO A 350 -12.81 -3.61 -19.97
N VAL A 351 -12.49 -2.79 -18.95
CA VAL A 351 -11.92 -3.27 -17.69
C VAL A 351 -12.98 -3.86 -16.75
N ILE A 352 -14.26 -3.54 -16.96
CA ILE A 352 -15.36 -3.95 -16.07
C ILE A 352 -15.49 -5.45 -16.05
N GLU A 353 -15.53 -6.08 -17.23
CA GLU A 353 -15.69 -7.53 -17.33
C GLU A 353 -14.50 -8.27 -16.71
N LYS A 354 -13.29 -7.74 -16.89
CA LYS A 354 -12.08 -8.28 -16.25
C LYS A 354 -12.16 -8.17 -14.72
N LEU A 355 -12.65 -7.05 -14.20
CA LEU A 355 -12.85 -6.85 -12.76
C LEU A 355 -13.98 -7.71 -12.21
N ARG A 356 -15.07 -7.91 -12.95
CA ARG A 356 -16.16 -8.83 -12.62
C ARG A 356 -15.58 -10.23 -12.38
N LEU A 357 -14.87 -10.77 -13.36
CA LEU A 357 -14.17 -12.07 -13.26
C LEU A 357 -13.15 -12.10 -12.10
N ALA A 358 -12.35 -11.04 -11.92
CA ALA A 358 -11.41 -10.94 -10.82
C ALA A 358 -12.08 -11.03 -9.43
N MET A 359 -13.31 -10.52 -9.30
CA MET A 359 -14.04 -10.42 -8.04
C MET A 359 -15.00 -11.60 -7.79
N GLU A 360 -15.29 -12.44 -8.79
CA GLU A 360 -16.20 -13.60 -8.67
C GLU A 360 -15.67 -14.73 -7.79
N THR A 361 -14.35 -14.95 -7.82
CA THR A 361 -13.78 -16.14 -7.18
C THR A 361 -13.41 -15.84 -5.73
N LYS A 362 -13.79 -16.77 -4.84
CA LYS A 362 -13.73 -16.75 -3.37
C LYS A 362 -14.92 -16.02 -2.73
N ASP A 363 -15.72 -16.80 -2.00
CA ASP A 363 -16.59 -16.26 -0.97
C ASP A 363 -15.74 -15.95 0.25
N ASP A 364 -15.47 -14.66 0.48
CA ASP A 364 -14.69 -14.15 1.60
C ASP A 364 -15.59 -13.50 2.67
N GLY A 365 -16.90 -13.78 2.59
CA GLY A 365 -17.95 -13.25 3.45
C GLY A 365 -18.37 -11.81 3.12
N ARG A 366 -17.90 -11.22 2.01
CA ARG A 366 -18.31 -9.88 1.56
C ARG A 366 -19.53 -9.97 0.65
N PRO A 367 -20.60 -9.18 0.86
CA PRO A 367 -21.68 -9.09 -0.11
C PRO A 367 -21.17 -8.42 -1.40
N ARG A 368 -21.63 -8.91 -2.55
CA ARG A 368 -21.03 -8.63 -3.86
C ARG A 368 -21.76 -7.55 -4.67
N ARG A 369 -22.54 -6.69 -4.02
CA ARG A 369 -23.16 -5.55 -4.69
C ARG A 369 -22.09 -4.54 -5.07
N ILE A 370 -21.81 -4.39 -6.36
CA ILE A 370 -20.74 -3.52 -6.86
C ILE A 370 -21.30 -2.63 -7.97
N LEU A 371 -21.11 -1.31 -7.84
CA LEU A 371 -21.40 -0.36 -8.89
C LEU A 371 -20.09 0.14 -9.52
N PHE A 372 -19.84 -0.25 -10.77
CA PHE A 372 -18.73 0.29 -11.55
C PHE A 372 -19.14 1.60 -12.20
N VAL A 373 -18.31 2.63 -12.10
CA VAL A 373 -18.62 3.99 -12.58
C VAL A 373 -17.54 4.48 -13.55
N CYS A 374 -17.92 4.71 -14.82
CA CYS A 374 -17.09 5.41 -15.80
C CYS A 374 -17.17 6.92 -15.59
N GLY A 375 -16.69 7.39 -14.43
CA GLY A 375 -16.79 8.78 -14.00
C GLY A 375 -15.62 9.66 -14.43
N SER A 376 -15.64 10.92 -13.98
CA SER A 376 -14.61 11.90 -14.35
C SER A 376 -13.20 11.46 -13.92
N GLU A 377 -12.25 11.52 -14.85
CA GLU A 377 -10.86 11.07 -14.70
C GLU A 377 -10.72 9.62 -14.23
N GLY A 378 -11.73 8.77 -14.49
CA GLY A 378 -11.80 7.38 -14.03
C GLY A 378 -12.19 7.22 -12.57
N GLY A 379 -12.68 8.28 -11.92
CA GLY A 379 -13.21 8.27 -10.55
C GLY A 379 -14.67 7.88 -10.48
N VAL A 380 -15.24 7.96 -9.27
CA VAL A 380 -16.68 7.73 -9.03
C VAL A 380 -17.53 8.99 -9.16
N ASP A 381 -16.92 10.15 -9.43
CA ASP A 381 -17.66 11.39 -9.63
C ASP A 381 -18.40 11.38 -10.98
N LEU A 382 -19.67 11.77 -10.93
CA LEU A 382 -20.54 11.95 -12.09
C LEU A 382 -19.98 13.01 -13.06
N HIS A 383 -20.25 12.84 -14.35
CA HIS A 383 -20.04 13.89 -15.34
C HIS A 383 -21.10 14.99 -15.23
N THR A 384 -20.69 16.24 -15.47
CA THR A 384 -21.60 17.41 -15.47
C THR A 384 -22.23 17.70 -16.83
N HIS A 385 -21.57 17.34 -17.93
CA HIS A 385 -21.93 17.73 -19.31
C HIS A 385 -22.35 16.56 -20.21
N ARG A 386 -22.29 15.33 -19.70
CA ARG A 386 -22.65 14.10 -20.43
C ARG A 386 -23.17 13.05 -19.46
N SER A 387 -23.81 12.02 -19.99
CA SER A 387 -24.23 10.89 -19.17
C SER A 387 -23.03 10.15 -18.59
N THR A 388 -23.20 9.66 -17.36
CA THR A 388 -22.25 8.78 -16.70
C THR A 388 -22.71 7.34 -16.86
N LEU A 389 -21.89 6.52 -17.49
CA LEU A 389 -22.15 5.10 -17.67
C LEU A 389 -21.73 4.35 -16.41
N CYS A 390 -22.63 3.55 -15.87
CA CYS A 390 -22.39 2.69 -14.73
C CYS A 390 -22.81 1.25 -15.04
N TYR A 391 -22.24 0.28 -14.33
CA TYR A 391 -22.60 -1.12 -14.45
C TYR A 391 -22.77 -1.70 -13.06
N LEU A 392 -23.96 -2.20 -12.76
CA LEU A 392 -24.31 -2.78 -11.48
C LEU A 392 -24.15 -4.30 -11.54
N LEU A 393 -23.27 -4.84 -10.70
CA LEU A 393 -23.27 -6.24 -10.33
C LEU A 393 -24.05 -6.37 -9.02
N ASP A 394 -25.17 -7.08 -9.05
CA ASP A 394 -26.03 -7.27 -7.88
C ASP A 394 -26.45 -8.73 -7.80
N PRO A 395 -25.97 -9.49 -6.79
CA PRO A 395 -26.32 -10.91 -6.64
C PRO A 395 -27.84 -11.17 -6.61
N LEU A 396 -28.64 -10.19 -6.18
CA LEU A 396 -30.10 -10.28 -6.18
C LEU A 396 -30.71 -10.19 -7.58
N ARG A 397 -29.97 -9.65 -8.56
CA ARG A 397 -30.36 -9.51 -9.98
C ARG A 397 -29.63 -10.50 -10.89
N GLY A 398 -28.92 -11.47 -10.32
CA GLY A 398 -28.13 -12.46 -11.06
C GLY A 398 -26.65 -12.09 -11.24
N PRO A 399 -25.88 -12.93 -11.96
CA PRO A 399 -24.42 -12.79 -12.10
C PRO A 399 -23.99 -11.77 -13.18
N GLU A 400 -24.94 -11.25 -13.95
CA GLU A 400 -24.68 -10.35 -15.09
C GLU A 400 -24.47 -8.90 -14.65
N LEU A 401 -23.78 -8.13 -15.50
CA LEU A 401 -23.63 -6.68 -15.33
C LEU A 401 -24.84 -5.97 -15.90
N HIS A 402 -25.54 -5.22 -15.06
CA HIS A 402 -26.70 -4.43 -15.46
C HIS A 402 -26.27 -2.99 -15.78
N PRO A 403 -26.36 -2.53 -17.04
CA PRO A 403 -26.02 -1.16 -17.38
C PRO A 403 -26.99 -0.17 -16.71
N VAL A 404 -26.44 0.90 -16.14
CA VAL A 404 -27.17 2.00 -15.53
C VAL A 404 -26.61 3.31 -16.07
N THR A 405 -27.44 4.06 -16.78
CA THR A 405 -27.06 5.36 -17.33
C THR A 405 -27.60 6.48 -16.46
N ILE A 406 -26.70 7.33 -15.95
CA ILE A 406 -27.09 8.51 -15.17
C ILE A 406 -26.97 9.74 -16.07
N PRO A 407 -28.06 10.43 -16.40
CA PRO A 407 -28.01 11.62 -17.24
C PRO A 407 -27.25 12.77 -16.55
N PRO A 408 -26.70 13.73 -17.31
CA PRO A 408 -26.15 14.93 -16.71
C PRO A 408 -27.25 15.74 -16.00
N PRO A 409 -26.90 16.64 -15.07
CA PRO A 409 -27.86 17.59 -14.51
C PRO A 409 -28.50 18.45 -15.63
N PRO A 410 -29.80 18.78 -15.51
CA PRO A 410 -30.54 19.51 -16.55
C PRO A 410 -29.98 20.90 -16.82
N ASP A 411 -29.47 21.57 -15.78
CA ASP A 411 -29.06 22.98 -15.85
C ASP A 411 -27.62 23.18 -16.39
N ASN A 412 -26.96 22.10 -16.82
CA ASN A 412 -25.56 22.05 -17.27
C ASN A 412 -24.66 23.05 -16.52
N PRO A 413 -24.35 22.77 -15.24
CA PRO A 413 -23.79 23.75 -14.32
C PRO A 413 -22.29 24.07 -14.58
N GLY A 414 -21.75 23.65 -15.74
CA GLY A 414 -20.35 23.81 -16.11
C GLY A 414 -19.46 22.65 -15.64
N ALA A 415 -18.15 22.80 -15.86
CA ALA A 415 -17.17 21.84 -15.37
C ALA A 415 -16.78 22.17 -13.92
N LEU A 416 -16.58 21.13 -13.10
CA LEU A 416 -15.90 21.30 -11.81
C LEU A 416 -14.49 21.86 -12.07
N PRO A 417 -14.06 22.90 -11.33
CA PRO A 417 -12.72 23.47 -11.50
C PRO A 417 -11.66 22.42 -11.15
N PRO A 418 -10.44 22.55 -11.68
CA PRO A 418 -9.33 21.70 -11.26
C PRO A 418 -9.08 21.88 -9.76
N PRO A 419 -8.62 20.83 -9.05
CA PRO A 419 -8.28 20.97 -7.66
C PRO A 419 -7.05 21.88 -7.51
N GLU A 420 -7.14 22.88 -6.64
CA GLU A 420 -5.97 23.64 -6.20
C GLU A 420 -5.11 22.80 -5.27
N GLU A 421 -3.79 23.01 -5.27
CA GLU A 421 -2.89 22.34 -4.33
C GLU A 421 -3.21 22.75 -2.87
N ASN A 422 -2.97 21.82 -1.93
CA ASN A 422 -3.26 21.99 -0.50
C ASN A 422 -4.77 22.17 -0.21
N SER A 423 -5.11 22.91 0.85
CA SER A 423 -6.49 23.19 1.24
C SER A 423 -7.24 24.15 0.29
N GLY A 424 -6.68 24.49 -0.87
CA GLY A 424 -7.24 25.48 -1.82
C GLY A 424 -8.57 25.03 -2.44
N SER A 425 -8.85 23.73 -2.42
CA SER A 425 -10.17 23.22 -2.84
C SER A 425 -11.28 23.43 -1.81
N LEU A 426 -10.94 23.69 -0.52
CA LEU A 426 -11.93 23.79 0.55
C LEU A 426 -12.89 24.99 0.46
N PRO A 427 -12.45 26.21 0.09
CA PRO A 427 -13.37 27.34 -0.05
C PRO A 427 -14.50 27.04 -1.03
N PHE A 428 -14.18 26.45 -2.19
CA PHE A 428 -15.17 26.06 -3.19
C PHE A 428 -16.09 24.94 -2.68
N LEU A 429 -15.55 23.91 -2.02
CA LEU A 429 -16.40 22.88 -1.40
C LEU A 429 -17.32 23.46 -0.33
N ARG A 430 -16.83 24.42 0.46
CA ARG A 430 -17.63 25.12 1.47
C ARG A 430 -18.74 25.95 0.83
N GLU A 431 -18.46 26.64 -0.27
CA GLU A 431 -19.45 27.39 -1.04
C GLU A 431 -20.58 26.49 -1.52
N ILE A 432 -20.25 25.38 -2.20
CA ILE A 432 -21.24 24.42 -2.71
C ILE A 432 -22.07 23.81 -1.58
N VAL A 433 -21.44 23.44 -0.46
CA VAL A 433 -22.15 22.91 0.69
C VAL A 433 -23.05 23.97 1.34
N SER A 434 -22.66 25.24 1.28
CA SER A 434 -23.34 26.30 2.02
C SER A 434 -24.48 26.98 1.25
N ASP A 435 -24.40 26.97 -0.07
CA ASP A 435 -25.35 27.62 -0.95
C ASP A 435 -26.15 26.60 -1.77
N PRO A 436 -27.39 26.27 -1.37
CA PRO A 436 -28.26 25.38 -2.15
C PRO A 436 -28.59 25.90 -3.56
N SER A 437 -28.46 27.21 -3.80
CA SER A 437 -28.73 27.82 -5.10
C SER A 437 -27.53 27.75 -6.05
N HIS A 438 -26.34 27.42 -5.56
CA HIS A 438 -25.16 27.27 -6.39
C HIS A 438 -25.34 26.10 -7.38
N PRO A 439 -25.02 26.25 -8.68
CA PRO A 439 -25.29 25.21 -9.69
C PRO A 439 -24.64 23.85 -9.40
N MET A 440 -23.47 23.84 -8.74
CA MET A 440 -22.80 22.60 -8.31
C MET A 440 -23.46 21.92 -7.10
N SER A 441 -24.35 22.58 -6.37
CA SER A 441 -25.02 22.01 -5.19
C SER A 441 -26.00 20.92 -5.62
N LEU A 442 -26.69 21.11 -6.74
CA LEU A 442 -27.46 20.05 -7.39
C LEU A 442 -26.56 18.89 -7.81
N HIS A 443 -25.36 19.18 -8.33
CA HIS A 443 -24.42 18.13 -8.70
C HIS A 443 -23.90 17.33 -7.49
N LEU A 444 -23.65 18.00 -6.36
CA LEU A 444 -23.32 17.36 -5.09
C LEU A 444 -24.48 16.48 -4.57
N LYS A 445 -25.73 16.94 -4.69
CA LYS A 445 -26.92 16.14 -4.37
C LYS A 445 -26.98 14.88 -5.24
N ARG A 446 -26.75 15.00 -6.55
CA ARG A 446 -26.71 13.86 -7.48
C ARG A 446 -25.58 12.88 -7.15
N GLN A 447 -24.40 13.37 -6.79
CA GLN A 447 -23.28 12.53 -6.34
C GLN A 447 -23.63 11.77 -5.05
N THR A 448 -24.34 12.42 -4.12
CA THR A 448 -24.82 11.80 -2.88
C THR A 448 -25.86 10.70 -3.17
N ALA A 449 -26.78 10.96 -4.10
CA ALA A 449 -27.78 9.99 -4.56
C ALA A 449 -27.14 8.74 -5.17
N LEU A 450 -26.03 8.91 -5.91
CA LEU A 450 -25.27 7.79 -6.46
C LEU A 450 -24.77 6.85 -5.35
N PHE A 451 -24.27 7.38 -4.24
CA PHE A 451 -23.79 6.56 -3.12
C PHE A 451 -24.93 5.84 -2.40
N LEU A 452 -26.08 6.50 -2.22
CA LEU A 452 -27.30 5.88 -1.70
C LEU A 452 -27.79 4.74 -2.60
N PHE A 453 -27.82 4.93 -3.91
CA PHE A 453 -28.15 3.89 -4.88
C PHE A 453 -27.14 2.73 -4.88
N ALA A 454 -25.84 3.05 -4.87
CA ALA A 454 -24.76 2.05 -4.85
C ALA A 454 -24.84 1.15 -3.60
N SER A 455 -25.18 1.71 -2.44
CA SER A 455 -25.35 0.97 -1.19
C SER A 455 -26.48 -0.06 -1.22
N GLY A 456 -27.42 0.06 -2.18
CA GLY A 456 -28.62 -0.78 -2.25
C GLY A 456 -29.77 -0.30 -1.38
N ARG A 457 -29.66 0.90 -0.78
CA ARG A 457 -30.74 1.53 -0.01
C ARG A 457 -31.93 1.94 -0.87
N PHE A 458 -31.70 2.22 -2.16
CA PHE A 458 -32.72 2.53 -3.15
C PHE A 458 -32.59 1.59 -4.35
N SER A 459 -33.72 1.31 -4.99
CA SER A 459 -33.78 0.37 -6.12
C SER A 459 -33.32 1.01 -7.44
N SER A 460 -33.41 2.35 -7.52
CA SER A 460 -33.05 3.16 -8.67
C SER A 460 -32.37 4.49 -8.26
N PHE A 461 -31.58 5.07 -9.17
CA PHE A 461 -30.95 6.38 -8.96
C PHE A 461 -31.97 7.53 -8.78
N PRO A 462 -33.05 7.63 -9.59
CA PRO A 462 -34.05 8.70 -9.42
C PRO A 462 -34.75 8.67 -8.05
N GLU A 463 -35.04 7.49 -7.51
CA GLU A 463 -35.57 7.35 -6.14
C GLU A 463 -34.60 7.91 -5.09
N ALA A 464 -33.31 7.56 -5.22
CA ALA A 464 -32.27 8.06 -4.33
C ALA A 464 -32.15 9.60 -4.43
N GLU A 465 -32.21 10.16 -5.64
CA GLU A 465 -32.14 11.61 -5.86
C GLU A 465 -33.35 12.34 -5.27
N ALA A 466 -34.55 11.79 -5.42
CA ALA A 466 -35.78 12.35 -4.86
C ALA A 466 -35.80 12.31 -3.31
N SER A 467 -35.15 11.32 -2.70
CA SER A 467 -35.10 11.15 -1.25
C SER A 467 -34.26 12.22 -0.51
N LEU A 468 -33.35 12.89 -1.21
CA LEU A 468 -32.41 13.84 -0.62
C LEU A 468 -33.05 15.23 -0.46
N LEU A 469 -33.31 15.59 0.80
CA LEU A 469 -33.84 16.90 1.17
C LEU A 469 -32.71 17.94 1.34
N PRO A 470 -32.94 19.24 1.06
CA PRO A 470 -31.93 20.30 1.21
C PRO A 470 -31.27 20.37 2.59
N GLU A 471 -31.99 20.02 3.65
CA GLU A 471 -31.53 20.03 5.05
C GLU A 471 -30.34 19.10 5.26
N THR A 472 -30.25 17.99 4.50
CA THR A 472 -29.12 17.04 4.51
C THR A 472 -27.77 17.74 4.28
N PHE A 473 -27.78 18.83 3.51
CA PHE A 473 -26.58 19.58 3.16
C PHE A 473 -26.34 20.80 4.07
N GLN A 474 -27.38 21.32 4.73
CA GLN A 474 -27.23 22.47 5.64
C GLN A 474 -26.38 22.11 6.86
N GLU A 475 -26.52 20.90 7.40
CA GLU A 475 -25.72 20.44 8.55
C GLU A 475 -24.23 20.22 8.21
N LEU A 476 -23.90 20.04 6.92
CA LEU A 476 -22.50 19.93 6.49
C LEU A 476 -21.77 21.27 6.57
N LYS A 477 -22.49 22.40 6.60
CA LYS A 477 -21.89 23.74 6.72
C LYS A 477 -20.91 23.81 7.88
N GLU A 478 -21.26 23.26 9.04
CA GLU A 478 -20.43 23.26 10.24
C GLU A 478 -19.15 22.42 10.04
N THR A 479 -19.28 21.26 9.40
CA THR A 479 -18.16 20.36 9.09
C THR A 479 -17.11 21.04 8.19
N PHE A 480 -17.56 21.83 7.22
CA PHE A 480 -16.67 22.58 6.31
C PHE A 480 -16.27 23.96 6.85
N SER A 481 -16.76 24.35 8.04
CA SER A 481 -16.49 25.65 8.67
C SER A 481 -15.43 25.62 9.78
N LEU A 482 -14.91 24.45 10.18
CA LEU A 482 -13.93 24.35 11.26
C LEU A 482 -12.61 25.07 10.92
N PRO A 483 -12.04 25.89 11.83
CA PRO A 483 -10.84 26.66 11.55
C PRO A 483 -9.58 25.78 11.57
N ARG A 484 -8.59 26.18 10.77
CA ARG A 484 -7.19 25.74 10.89
C ARG A 484 -6.70 26.00 12.32
N SER A 485 -6.68 24.98 13.16
CA SER A 485 -5.81 24.99 14.34
C SER A 485 -4.42 24.55 13.88
N HIS A 486 -3.59 25.55 13.56
CA HIS A 486 -2.16 25.37 13.54
C HIS A 486 -1.67 25.35 14.99
N SER A 487 -1.08 24.23 15.41
CA SER A 487 -0.06 24.17 16.45
C SER A 487 0.96 23.12 16.06
#